data_AF-A0A2S5DCR6-F1
#
_entry.id   AF-A0A2S5DCR6-F1
#
_cell.length_a   1.000
_cell.length_b   1.000
_cell.length_c   1.000
_cell.angle_alpha   90.00
_cell.angle_beta   90.00
_cell.angle_gamma   90.00
#
_symmetry.space_group_name_H-M   'P 1'
#
loop_
_entity.id
_entity.type
_entity.pdbx_description
1 polymer ?
#
loop_
_entity_poly.entity_id
_entity_poly.type
_entity_poly.pdbx_seq_one_letter_code
_entity_poly.pdbx_strand_id
1 'polypeptide(L)'
;MPFPRPGQHSHHGVMSAWMEKNFPGYDPDLAPAVLMPEANHRATFGIYNTWRAEMRKEMGGVFDWSKVPETNMHSLSEKMFDAAKVPSGTRKEYWDWYGRMRGVLGSE
;
A
#
# COMPACT_ATOMS: atom_id res chain seq x y z
N MET A 1 -4.87 -15.93 -7.38
CA MET A 1 -3.76 -15.72 -8.34
C MET A 1 -2.77 -16.88 -8.22
N PRO A 2 -2.33 -17.55 -9.30
CA PRO A 2 -1.47 -18.74 -9.15
C PRO A 2 -0.03 -18.37 -8.77
N PHE A 3 0.61 -19.21 -7.96
CA PHE A 3 2.00 -19.11 -7.46
C PHE A 3 2.76 -20.41 -7.80
N PRO A 4 4.08 -20.39 -8.11
CA PRO A 4 5.06 -19.31 -7.90
C PRO A 4 5.43 -18.45 -9.13
N ARG A 5 5.85 -17.20 -8.86
CA ARG A 5 6.43 -16.25 -9.83
C ARG A 5 7.89 -15.92 -9.46
N PRO A 6 8.88 -16.69 -9.96
CA PRO A 6 10.30 -16.48 -9.61
C PRO A 6 10.77 -15.05 -9.91
N GLY A 7 11.36 -14.37 -8.93
CA GLY A 7 11.95 -13.03 -9.07
C GLY A 7 10.95 -11.86 -9.13
N GLN A 8 9.64 -12.12 -8.94
CA GLN A 8 8.60 -11.11 -8.94
C GLN A 8 7.80 -11.15 -7.64
N HIS A 9 7.49 -9.97 -7.10
CA HIS A 9 6.68 -9.83 -5.89
C HIS A 9 5.42 -9.03 -6.20
N SER A 10 4.28 -9.54 -5.74
CA SER A 10 3.05 -8.77 -5.68
C SER A 10 3.12 -7.85 -4.46
N HIS A 11 3.07 -6.54 -4.70
CA HIS A 11 3.06 -5.55 -3.65
C HIS A 11 1.67 -4.91 -3.56
N HIS A 12 0.91 -5.29 -2.53
CA HIS A 12 -0.43 -4.71 -2.26
C HIS A 12 -0.34 -3.26 -1.76
N GLY A 13 0.85 -2.83 -1.32
CA GLY A 13 1.12 -1.47 -0.85
C GLY A 13 0.63 -1.22 0.56
N VAL A 14 0.96 -0.03 1.08
CA VAL A 14 0.56 0.42 2.42
C VAL A 14 -0.94 0.71 2.53
N MET A 15 -1.63 0.93 1.40
CA MET A 15 -3.09 1.06 1.38
C MET A 15 -3.79 -0.21 1.85
N SER A 16 -3.30 -1.38 1.47
CA SER A 16 -3.87 -2.67 1.88
C SER A 16 -3.81 -2.84 3.40
N ALA A 17 -2.65 -2.58 4.01
CA ALA A 17 -2.49 -2.62 5.46
C ALA A 17 -3.39 -1.61 6.19
N TRP A 18 -3.60 -0.42 5.60
CA TRP A 18 -4.52 0.57 6.15
C TRP A 18 -5.98 0.12 6.03
N MET A 19 -6.40 -0.41 4.88
CA MET A 19 -7.77 -0.88 4.68
C MET A 19 -8.14 -2.01 5.63
N GLU A 20 -7.24 -2.98 5.85
CA GLU A 20 -7.46 -4.09 6.78
C GLU A 20 -7.80 -3.62 8.21
N LYS A 21 -7.33 -2.43 8.61
CA LYS A 21 -7.61 -1.86 9.94
C LYS A 21 -8.82 -0.94 9.99
N ASN A 22 -9.28 -0.45 8.85
CA ASN A 22 -10.33 0.57 8.77
C ASN A 22 -11.63 0.06 8.14
N PHE A 23 -11.61 -1.09 7.46
CA PHE A 23 -12.78 -1.70 6.82
C PHE A 23 -12.91 -3.18 7.23
N PRO A 24 -13.89 -3.52 8.10
CA PRO A 24 -14.09 -4.91 8.54
C PRO A 24 -14.34 -5.91 7.41
N GLY A 25 -14.92 -5.47 6.29
CA GLY A 25 -15.17 -6.30 5.09
C GLY A 25 -14.00 -6.40 4.12
N TYR A 26 -12.81 -5.88 4.46
CA TYR A 26 -11.65 -5.90 3.58
C TYR A 26 -11.12 -7.32 3.36
N ASP A 27 -10.96 -7.70 2.08
CA ASP A 27 -10.33 -8.95 1.65
C ASP A 27 -9.06 -8.65 0.83
N PRO A 28 -7.85 -9.01 1.31
CA PRO A 28 -6.60 -8.79 0.59
C PRO A 28 -6.50 -9.59 -0.72
N ASP A 29 -7.23 -10.70 -0.85
CA ASP A 29 -7.23 -11.51 -2.10
C ASP A 29 -7.96 -10.80 -3.24
N LEU A 30 -8.83 -9.85 -2.91
CA LEU A 30 -9.55 -9.00 -3.87
C LEU A 30 -8.84 -7.65 -4.11
N ALA A 31 -7.76 -7.36 -3.37
CA ALA A 31 -7.09 -6.08 -3.40
C ALA A 31 -6.15 -5.92 -4.61
N PRO A 32 -6.05 -4.70 -5.19
CA PRO A 32 -5.08 -4.44 -6.23
C PRO A 32 -3.66 -4.64 -5.70
N ALA A 33 -2.79 -5.17 -6.57
CA ALA A 33 -1.37 -5.32 -6.30
C ALA A 33 -0.56 -4.92 -7.52
N VAL A 34 0.60 -4.33 -7.30
CA VAL A 34 1.57 -4.07 -8.36
C VAL A 34 2.57 -5.23 -8.39
N LEU A 35 2.68 -5.89 -9.54
CA LEU A 35 3.72 -6.89 -9.77
C LEU A 35 5.03 -6.18 -10.11
N MET A 36 6.09 -6.47 -9.38
CA MET A 36 7.39 -5.83 -9.60
C MET A 36 8.57 -6.77 -9.36
N PRO A 37 9.72 -6.54 -10.02
CA PRO A 37 10.97 -7.23 -9.73
C PRO A 37 11.37 -7.05 -8.26
N GLU A 38 12.05 -8.06 -7.70
CA GLU A 38 12.51 -8.02 -6.31
C GLU A 38 13.33 -6.76 -5.96
N ALA A 39 14.21 -6.31 -6.86
CA ALA A 39 15.01 -5.11 -6.65
C ALA A 39 14.13 -3.85 -6.49
N ASN A 40 13.09 -3.71 -7.29
CA ASN A 40 12.14 -2.59 -7.21
C ASN A 40 11.30 -2.68 -5.93
N HIS A 41 10.90 -3.90 -5.53
CA HIS A 41 10.22 -4.13 -4.26
C HIS A 41 11.08 -3.68 -3.07
N ARG A 42 12.35 -4.09 -3.04
CA ARG A 42 13.31 -3.70 -1.98
C ARG A 42 13.58 -2.20 -1.94
N ALA A 43 13.53 -1.50 -3.08
CA ALA A 43 13.69 -0.05 -3.13
C ALA A 43 12.63 0.71 -2.30
N THR A 44 11.46 0.11 -2.07
CA THR A 44 10.40 0.71 -1.25
C THR A 44 10.66 0.62 0.25
N PHE A 45 11.53 -0.29 0.72
CA PHE A 45 11.69 -0.58 2.14
C PHE A 45 12.25 0.60 2.92
N GLY A 46 13.22 1.31 2.35
CA GLY A 46 13.79 2.51 2.97
C GLY A 46 12.73 3.60 3.18
N ILE A 47 11.88 3.83 2.16
CA ILE A 47 10.79 4.81 2.22
C ILE A 47 9.79 4.47 3.33
N TYR A 48 9.34 3.21 3.38
CA TYR A 48 8.41 2.76 4.41
C TYR A 48 9.01 2.84 5.82
N ASN A 49 10.25 2.38 5.99
CA ASN A 49 10.90 2.33 7.30
C ASN A 49 11.16 3.73 7.87
N THR A 50 11.60 4.68 7.04
CA THR A 50 11.78 6.07 7.45
C THR A 50 10.45 6.68 7.87
N TRP A 51 9.42 6.58 7.02
CA TRP A 51 8.09 7.09 7.33
C TRP A 51 7.53 6.49 8.63
N ARG A 52 7.65 5.18 8.83
CA ARG A 52 7.13 4.51 10.03
C ARG A 52 7.86 4.97 11.29
N ALA A 53 9.17 5.23 11.20
CA ALA A 53 9.94 5.77 12.31
C ALA A 53 9.50 7.20 12.67
N GLU A 54 9.23 8.04 11.68
CA GLU A 54 8.70 9.40 11.86
C GLU A 54 7.32 9.36 12.55
N MET A 55 6.37 8.59 12.02
CA MET A 55 5.04 8.45 12.62
C MET A 55 5.10 7.92 14.05
N ARG A 56 5.97 6.92 14.31
CA ARG A 56 6.15 6.38 15.66
C ARG A 56 6.63 7.47 16.64
N LYS A 57 7.52 8.36 16.21
CA LYS A 57 7.98 9.48 17.02
C LYS A 57 6.85 10.49 17.28
N GLU A 58 6.07 10.82 16.27
CA GLU A 58 4.91 11.71 16.38
C GLU A 58 3.83 11.15 17.32
N MET A 59 3.66 9.82 17.36
CA MET A 59 2.70 9.11 18.21
C MET A 59 3.21 8.80 19.62
N GLY A 60 4.33 9.39 20.06
CA GLY A 60 4.84 9.19 21.42
C GLY A 60 5.50 7.82 21.65
N GLY A 61 6.02 7.19 20.59
CA GLY A 61 6.83 5.97 20.68
C GLY A 61 6.08 4.67 20.39
N VAL A 62 4.76 4.70 20.17
CA VAL A 62 3.95 3.54 19.79
C VAL A 62 3.25 3.85 18.47
N PHE A 63 3.48 3.02 17.46
CA PHE A 63 2.85 3.17 16.16
C PHE A 63 1.48 2.50 16.15
N ASP A 64 0.46 3.23 15.71
CA ASP A 64 -0.93 2.78 15.67
C ASP A 64 -1.55 3.07 14.30
N TRP A 65 -1.87 1.99 13.56
CA TRP A 65 -2.43 2.08 12.21
C TRP A 65 -3.79 2.80 12.18
N SER A 66 -4.62 2.67 13.21
CA SER A 66 -5.97 3.28 13.21
C SER A 66 -5.92 4.80 13.38
N LYS A 67 -4.76 5.35 13.76
CA LYS A 67 -4.53 6.80 13.90
C LYS A 67 -3.91 7.43 12.66
N VAL A 68 -3.62 6.64 11.63
CA VAL A 68 -3.04 7.13 10.38
C VAL A 68 -4.17 7.55 9.44
N PRO A 69 -4.21 8.83 9.00
CA PRO A 69 -5.16 9.27 7.98
C PRO A 69 -4.89 8.58 6.64
N GLU A 70 -5.95 8.30 5.89
CA GLU A 70 -5.84 7.72 4.55
C GLU A 70 -4.96 8.55 3.60
N THR A 71 -5.01 9.88 3.71
CA THR A 71 -4.20 10.82 2.92
C THR A 71 -2.70 10.63 3.14
N ASN A 72 -2.29 10.23 4.34
CA ASN A 72 -0.89 9.89 4.63
C ASN A 72 -0.50 8.60 3.91
N MET A 73 -1.40 7.62 3.83
CA MET A 73 -1.18 6.36 3.12
C MET A 73 -1.12 6.54 1.62
N HIS A 74 -1.97 7.40 1.07
CA HIS A 74 -1.90 7.78 -0.34
C HIS A 74 -0.56 8.46 -0.65
N SER A 75 -0.15 9.43 0.17
CA SER A 75 1.13 10.14 -0.01
C SER A 75 2.34 9.20 0.12
N LEU A 76 2.30 8.25 1.04
CA LEU A 76 3.35 7.24 1.18
C LEU A 76 3.38 6.29 -0.02
N SER A 77 2.22 5.87 -0.51
CA SER A 77 2.10 5.02 -1.69
C SER A 77 2.72 5.68 -2.92
N GLU A 78 2.47 6.97 -3.15
CA GLU A 78 3.10 7.72 -4.24
C GLU A 78 4.64 7.71 -4.13
N LYS A 79 5.20 7.98 -2.94
CA LYS A 79 6.66 7.91 -2.72
C LYS A 79 7.22 6.50 -2.99
N MET A 80 6.49 5.46 -2.60
CA MET A 80 6.90 4.07 -2.85
C MET A 80 6.81 3.72 -4.33
N PHE A 81 5.79 4.21 -5.05
CA PHE A 81 5.68 4.03 -6.50
C PHE A 81 6.80 4.72 -7.26
N ASP A 82 7.23 5.90 -6.83
CA ASP A 82 8.38 6.61 -7.40
C ASP A 82 9.67 5.80 -7.17
N ALA A 83 9.91 5.33 -5.95
CA ALA A 83 11.09 4.54 -5.61
C ALA A 83 11.14 3.20 -6.39
N ALA A 84 10.00 2.54 -6.55
CA ALA A 84 9.87 1.31 -7.32
C ALA A 84 9.79 1.54 -8.85
N LYS A 85 9.84 2.80 -9.30
CA LYS A 85 9.71 3.19 -10.73
C LYS A 85 8.47 2.61 -11.39
N VAL A 86 7.34 2.60 -10.66
CA VAL A 86 6.07 2.07 -11.17
C VAL A 86 5.61 2.94 -12.35
N PRO A 87 5.35 2.35 -13.54
CA PRO A 87 4.86 3.09 -14.69
C PRO A 87 3.54 3.81 -14.41
N SER A 88 3.32 4.97 -15.03
CA SER A 88 2.13 5.79 -14.81
C SER A 88 0.82 5.06 -15.11
N GLY A 89 0.79 4.21 -16.15
CA GLY A 89 -0.37 3.38 -16.48
C GLY A 89 -0.71 2.39 -15.35
N THR A 90 0.29 1.66 -14.86
CA THR A 90 0.12 0.72 -13.73
C THR A 90 -0.30 1.45 -12.45
N ARG A 91 0.26 2.64 -12.19
CA ARG A 91 -0.13 3.47 -11.05
C ARG A 91 -1.59 3.91 -11.14
N LYS A 92 -2.03 4.34 -12.33
CA LYS A 92 -3.42 4.71 -12.58
C LYS A 92 -4.36 3.53 -12.36
N GLU A 93 -4.03 2.36 -12.91
CA GLU A 93 -4.84 1.14 -12.74
C GLU A 93 -4.96 0.73 -11.27
N TYR A 94 -3.87 0.83 -10.50
CA TYR A 94 -3.89 0.58 -9.07
C TYR A 94 -4.89 1.50 -8.35
N TRP A 95 -4.85 2.81 -8.62
CA TRP A 95 -5.75 3.77 -7.98
C TRP A 95 -7.20 3.62 -8.44
N ASP A 96 -7.45 3.31 -9.71
CA ASP A 96 -8.79 3.03 -10.22
C ASP A 96 -9.40 1.83 -9.48
N TRP A 97 -8.64 0.75 -9.27
CA TRP A 97 -9.08 -0.42 -8.51
C TRP A 97 -9.26 -0.13 -7.02
N TYR A 98 -8.32 0.59 -6.41
CA TYR A 98 -8.43 1.02 -5.02
C TYR A 98 -9.72 1.83 -4.79
N GLY A 99 -10.01 2.80 -5.67
CA GLY A 99 -11.22 3.61 -5.60
C GLY A 99 -12.51 2.79 -5.71
N ARG A 100 -12.55 1.79 -6.60
CA ARG A 100 -13.69 0.87 -6.71
C ARG A 100 -13.90 0.07 -5.43
N MET A 101 -12.83 -0.53 -4.90
CA MET A 101 -12.88 -1.31 -3.67
C MET A 101 -13.35 -0.47 -2.48
N ARG A 102 -12.77 0.72 -2.31
CA ARG A 102 -13.17 1.66 -1.26
C ARG A 102 -14.64 2.07 -1.40
N GLY A 103 -15.12 2.31 -2.63
CA GLY A 103 -16.52 2.64 -2.89
C GLY A 103 -17.48 1.55 -2.44
N VAL A 104 -17.13 0.28 -2.67
CA VAL A 104 -17.92 -0.87 -2.20
C VAL A 104 -17.91 -0.94 -0.67
N LEU A 105 -16.73 -0.91 -0.05
CA LEU A 105 -16.58 -1.08 1.41
C LEU A 105 -17.08 0.11 2.24
N GLY A 106 -17.11 1.32 1.66
CA GLY A 106 -17.60 2.53 2.33
C GLY A 106 -19.09 2.80 2.15
N SER A 107 -19.81 1.95 1.40
CA SER A 107 -21.25 2.05 1.21
C SER A 107 -22.06 1.16 2.17
N GLU A 108 -21.38 0.44 3.08
CA GLU A 108 -21.95 -0.42 4.13
C GLU A 108 -21.93 0.30 5.48
#